data_AF-A0A2E1XR67-F1
#
_entry.id   AF-A0A2E1XR67-F1
#
_cell.length_a   1.000
_cell.length_b   1.000
_cell.length_c   1.000
_cell.angle_alpha   90.00
_cell.angle_beta   90.00
_cell.angle_gamma   90.00
#
_symmetry.space_group_name_H-M   'P 1'
#
loop_
_entity.id
_entity.type
_entity.pdbx_description
1 polymer ?
#
loop_
_entity_poly.entity_id
_entity_poly.type
_entity_poly.pdbx_seq_one_letter_code
_entity_poly.pdbx_strand_id
1 'polypeptide(L)'
;MTKIYLQGGFGNVLFQLVHYLALKNHGHNPVFIDTLTKQNLITKLLGWKIHDQIYLEIFKDLGVVVNKQSILKTALIMVFGKISQRFKIPVCSIYFFSESFKDSYLTTSKHLVGYFQSKRYLESNQKEIQQIAKSLQKQYLSNKHGSPYIAVHFRYGDSVWAKEYEDYYTAVKQNIQQNKDVIVLTDSENRAKEFFKDLKVRSLKVMSNTPILDFSYMLGAKELYCAPSTFSWWASHSMKKDSEVYSPKFMLNKLGFFGERIDINYFNS
;
A
#
# COMPACT_ATOMS: atom_id res chain seq x y z
N MET A 1 15.83 -7.00 20.65
CA MET A 1 15.03 -5.94 20.00
C MET A 1 15.31 -5.97 18.51
N THR A 2 14.28 -6.15 17.70
CA THR A 2 14.38 -6.21 16.24
C THR A 2 14.05 -4.83 15.66
N LYS A 3 14.84 -4.36 14.70
CA LYS A 3 14.65 -3.05 14.05
C LYS A 3 14.15 -3.24 12.62
N ILE A 4 13.00 -2.69 12.30
CA ILE A 4 12.45 -2.68 10.94
C ILE A 4 12.65 -1.28 10.34
N TYR A 5 13.26 -1.20 9.16
CA TYR A 5 13.53 0.07 8.50
C TYR A 5 12.38 0.46 7.58
N LEU A 6 11.68 1.53 7.92
CA LEU A 6 10.54 2.01 7.14
C LEU A 6 11.02 2.53 5.79
N GLN A 7 10.31 2.24 4.71
CA GLN A 7 10.64 2.77 3.38
C GLN A 7 9.43 2.73 2.45
N GLY A 8 9.46 3.57 1.40
CA GLY A 8 8.41 3.67 0.40
C GLY A 8 7.21 4.51 0.85
N GLY A 9 6.16 4.51 0.02
CA GLY A 9 4.92 5.22 0.30
C GLY A 9 4.02 4.49 1.31
N PHE A 10 2.88 5.12 1.63
CA PHE A 10 1.93 4.66 2.64
C PHE A 10 1.57 3.16 2.54
N GLY A 11 1.16 2.70 1.35
CA GLY A 11 0.78 1.29 1.16
C GLY A 11 1.93 0.30 1.47
N ASN A 12 3.18 0.68 1.19
CA ASN A 12 4.34 -0.15 1.52
C ASN A 12 4.61 -0.17 3.03
N VAL A 13 4.52 0.99 3.69
CA VAL A 13 4.68 1.11 5.14
C VAL A 13 3.66 0.25 5.89
N LEU A 14 2.43 0.14 5.39
CA LEU A 14 1.41 -0.72 5.99
C LEU A 14 1.77 -2.22 5.90
N PHE A 15 2.45 -2.68 4.84
CA PHE A 15 2.99 -4.05 4.84
C PHE A 15 4.12 -4.25 5.84
N GLN A 16 4.96 -3.23 6.05
CA GLN A 16 5.97 -3.27 7.12
C GLN A 16 5.32 -3.31 8.51
N LEU A 17 4.15 -2.70 8.67
CA LEU A 17 3.32 -2.77 9.86
C LEU A 17 2.73 -4.18 10.10
N VAL A 18 2.33 -4.91 9.06
CA VAL A 18 1.96 -6.33 9.19
C VAL A 18 3.09 -7.10 9.87
N HIS A 19 4.31 -6.93 9.36
CA HIS A 19 5.48 -7.62 9.92
C HIS A 19 5.81 -7.19 11.36
N TYR A 20 5.68 -5.90 11.68
CA TYR A 20 5.83 -5.40 13.04
C TYR A 20 4.85 -6.06 14.01
N LEU A 21 3.56 -6.10 13.65
CA LEU A 21 2.52 -6.69 14.50
C LEU A 21 2.74 -8.21 14.64
N ALA A 22 3.10 -8.89 13.56
CA ALA A 22 3.43 -10.30 13.59
C ALA A 22 4.54 -10.59 14.61
N LEU A 23 5.66 -9.86 14.56
CA LEU A 23 6.74 -10.03 15.53
C LEU A 23 6.29 -9.74 16.97
N LYS A 24 5.52 -8.67 17.19
CA LYS A 24 4.97 -8.32 18.50
C LYS A 24 4.08 -9.43 19.06
N ASN A 25 3.21 -10.01 18.23
CA ASN A 25 2.30 -11.10 18.61
C ASN A 25 3.05 -12.40 18.94
N HIS A 26 4.26 -12.59 18.42
CA HIS A 26 5.15 -13.71 18.76
C HIS A 26 6.09 -13.40 19.94
N GLY A 27 5.79 -12.37 20.74
CA GLY A 27 6.55 -12.03 21.95
C GLY A 27 7.87 -11.31 21.71
N HIS A 28 8.14 -10.85 20.48
CA HIS A 28 9.29 -10.00 20.21
C HIS A 28 8.99 -8.53 20.54
N ASN A 29 10.07 -7.74 20.68
CA ASN A 29 10.00 -6.29 20.86
C ASN A 29 10.53 -5.57 19.60
N PRO A 30 9.73 -5.50 18.52
CA PRO A 30 10.13 -4.78 17.31
C PRO A 30 10.04 -3.26 17.52
N VAL A 31 10.88 -2.51 16.81
CA VAL A 31 10.81 -1.04 16.71
C VAL A 31 10.99 -0.63 15.25
N PHE A 32 10.31 0.43 14.82
CA PHE A 32 10.55 1.04 13.52
C PHE A 32 11.70 2.04 13.55
N ILE A 33 12.46 2.09 12.45
CA ILE A 33 13.43 3.14 12.17
C ILE A 33 12.92 3.95 10.98
N ASP A 34 12.66 5.24 11.19
CA ASP A 34 12.02 6.13 10.20
C ASP A 34 12.99 7.01 9.40
N THR A 35 14.31 6.79 9.57
CA THR A 35 15.34 7.60 8.90
C THR A 35 15.18 7.61 7.38
N LEU A 36 14.71 6.50 6.77
CA LEU A 36 14.56 6.36 5.31
C LEU A 36 13.25 6.96 4.76
N THR A 37 12.32 7.39 5.61
CA THR A 37 11.07 8.07 5.21
C THR A 37 11.10 9.57 5.48
N LYS A 38 12.28 10.13 5.77
CA LYS A 38 12.52 11.56 6.01
C LYS A 38 13.51 12.09 5.00
N GLN A 39 13.35 13.35 4.61
CA GLN A 39 14.30 13.99 3.70
C GLN A 39 15.67 14.12 4.38
N ASN A 40 16.68 13.49 3.81
CA ASN A 40 18.07 13.56 4.26
C ASN A 40 19.05 13.36 3.09
N LEU A 41 20.35 13.40 3.36
CA LEU A 41 21.38 13.28 2.32
C LEU A 41 21.27 11.96 1.55
N ILE A 42 20.95 10.85 2.21
CA ILE A 42 20.80 9.53 1.57
C ILE A 42 19.58 9.53 0.64
N THR A 43 18.43 10.00 1.11
CA THR A 43 17.20 9.98 0.30
C THR A 43 17.30 10.92 -0.89
N LYS A 44 18.02 12.06 -0.74
CA LYS A 44 18.35 12.96 -1.85
C LYS A 44 19.27 12.28 -2.87
N LEU A 45 20.35 11.63 -2.42
CA LEU A 45 21.30 10.93 -3.29
C LEU A 45 20.63 9.80 -4.08
N LEU A 46 19.69 9.09 -3.47
CA LEU A 46 18.95 7.99 -4.11
C LEU A 46 17.79 8.46 -4.99
N GLY A 47 17.54 9.77 -5.09
CA GLY A 47 16.39 10.32 -5.83
C GLY A 47 15.04 9.88 -5.28
N TRP A 48 14.96 9.55 -3.98
CA TRP A 48 13.73 9.03 -3.38
C TRP A 48 12.74 10.14 -3.12
N LYS A 49 11.52 9.95 -3.62
CA LYS A 49 10.37 10.80 -3.26
C LYS A 49 9.99 10.52 -1.80
N ILE A 50 10.09 11.54 -0.96
CA ILE A 50 9.59 11.47 0.42
C ILE A 50 8.08 11.65 0.39
N HIS A 51 7.37 10.72 1.02
CA HIS A 51 5.92 10.74 1.13
C HIS A 51 5.50 11.28 2.50
N ASP A 52 4.30 11.85 2.57
CA ASP A 52 3.70 12.28 3.83
C ASP A 52 3.59 11.10 4.81
N GLN A 53 3.90 11.35 6.09
CA GLN A 53 3.95 10.33 7.14
C GLN A 53 2.57 10.04 7.73
N ILE A 54 1.59 9.82 6.86
CA ILE A 54 0.17 9.67 7.21
C ILE A 54 -0.10 8.43 8.08
N TYR A 55 0.82 7.46 8.05
CA TYR A 55 0.77 6.24 8.86
C TYR A 55 1.01 6.46 10.36
N LEU A 56 1.47 7.64 10.79
CA LEU A 56 1.78 7.89 12.21
C LEU A 56 0.54 7.82 13.11
N GLU A 57 -0.64 8.18 12.61
CA GLU A 57 -1.90 8.07 13.36
C GLU A 57 -2.28 6.61 13.62
N ILE A 58 -2.12 5.75 12.62
CA ILE A 58 -2.29 4.28 12.73
C ILE A 58 -1.27 3.70 13.71
N PHE A 59 -0.02 4.15 13.63
CA PHE A 59 1.03 3.70 14.54
C PHE A 59 0.70 4.01 16.00
N LYS A 60 0.15 5.21 16.25
CA LYS A 60 -0.31 5.61 17.58
C LYS A 60 -1.46 4.72 18.06
N ASP A 61 -2.48 4.48 17.23
CA ASP A 61 -3.64 3.63 17.55
C ASP A 61 -3.23 2.17 17.85
N LEU A 62 -2.20 1.65 17.18
CA LEU A 62 -1.73 0.26 17.33
C LEU A 62 -0.55 0.09 18.31
N GLY A 63 -0.14 1.16 19.01
CA GLY A 63 0.96 1.11 19.97
C GLY A 63 2.29 0.70 19.35
N VAL A 64 2.61 1.31 18.21
CA VAL A 64 3.85 1.10 17.46
C VAL A 64 4.94 2.03 17.98
N VAL A 65 6.14 1.48 18.21
CA VAL A 65 7.31 2.24 18.68
C VAL A 65 8.17 2.63 17.49
N VAL A 66 8.45 3.92 17.34
CA VAL A 66 9.33 4.48 16.32
C VAL A 66 10.56 5.10 16.97
N ASN A 67 11.74 4.63 16.59
CA ASN A 67 13.02 5.12 17.09
C ASN A 67 13.77 5.88 15.99
N LYS A 68 14.43 6.96 16.39
CA LYS A 68 15.38 7.66 15.51
C LYS A 68 16.70 6.87 15.45
N GLN A 69 17.36 6.91 14.30
CA GLN A 69 18.70 6.36 14.14
C GLN A 69 19.57 7.31 13.31
N SER A 70 20.87 7.33 13.59
CA SER A 70 21.81 8.13 12.83
C SER A 70 21.80 7.76 11.35
N ILE A 71 21.95 8.79 10.51
CA ILE A 71 21.96 8.67 9.05
C ILE A 71 23.12 7.76 8.62
N LEU A 72 24.33 7.97 9.16
CA LEU A 72 25.52 7.15 8.85
C LEU A 72 25.31 5.66 9.14
N LYS A 73 24.74 5.32 10.32
CA LYS A 73 24.43 3.93 10.66
C LYS A 73 23.39 3.33 9.74
N THR A 74 22.40 4.13 9.35
CA THR A 74 21.36 3.71 8.40
C THR A 74 21.95 3.46 7.01
N ALA A 75 22.85 4.32 6.52
CA ALA A 75 23.56 4.12 5.26
C ALA A 75 24.34 2.79 5.26
N LEU A 76 25.12 2.54 6.32
CA LEU A 76 25.88 1.30 6.46
C LEU A 76 24.98 0.07 6.44
N ILE A 77 23.83 0.13 7.13
CA ILE A 77 22.85 -0.95 7.14
C ILE A 77 22.20 -1.15 5.79
N MET A 78 21.99 -0.10 5.00
CA MET A 78 21.50 -0.23 3.63
C MET A 78 22.53 -0.89 2.71
N VAL A 79 23.83 -0.57 2.86
CA VAL A 79 24.90 -1.23 2.10
C VAL A 79 24.93 -2.74 2.41
N PHE A 80 25.00 -3.11 3.68
CA PHE A 80 24.96 -4.53 4.07
C PHE A 80 23.63 -5.19 3.74
N GLY A 81 22.52 -4.45 3.78
CA GLY A 81 21.22 -4.90 3.34
C GLY A 81 21.21 -5.25 1.85
N LYS A 82 21.86 -4.45 0.99
CA LYS A 82 21.99 -4.77 -0.44
C LYS A 82 22.88 -5.97 -0.71
N ILE A 83 23.95 -6.15 0.06
CA ILE A 83 24.77 -7.36 0.03
C ILE A 83 23.91 -8.56 0.44
N SER A 84 23.18 -8.45 1.55
CA SER A 84 22.22 -9.48 2.01
C SER A 84 21.18 -9.81 0.94
N GLN A 85 20.62 -8.80 0.26
CA GLN A 85 19.66 -8.97 -0.83
C GLN A 85 20.26 -9.75 -2.00
N ARG A 86 21.51 -9.43 -2.39
CA ARG A 86 22.21 -10.07 -3.51
C ARG A 86 22.48 -11.55 -3.26
N PHE A 87 22.87 -11.90 -2.03
CA PHE A 87 23.22 -13.26 -1.63
C PHE A 87 22.07 -14.04 -0.99
N LYS A 88 20.92 -13.39 -0.73
CA LYS A 88 19.73 -13.98 -0.10
C LYS A 88 19.99 -14.60 1.28
N ILE A 89 20.99 -14.08 2.01
CA ILE A 89 21.36 -14.52 3.36
C ILE A 89 21.55 -13.30 4.27
N PRO A 90 21.35 -13.42 5.60
CA PRO A 90 21.65 -12.34 6.51
C PRO A 90 23.15 -12.00 6.53
N VAL A 91 23.48 -10.72 6.58
CA VAL A 91 24.87 -10.21 6.69
C VAL A 91 24.93 -9.31 7.91
N CYS A 92 25.80 -9.60 8.89
CA CYS A 92 25.91 -8.84 10.13
C CYS A 92 24.57 -8.66 10.88
N SER A 93 23.75 -9.73 10.94
CA SER A 93 22.38 -9.71 11.49
C SER A 93 21.41 -8.75 10.78
N ILE A 94 21.73 -8.33 9.55
CA ILE A 94 20.88 -7.54 8.67
C ILE A 94 20.33 -8.47 7.60
N TYR A 95 19.02 -8.46 7.43
CA TYR A 95 18.35 -9.22 6.40
C TYR A 95 17.47 -8.30 5.55
N PHE A 96 17.66 -8.38 4.23
CA PHE A 96 16.81 -7.71 3.27
C PHE A 96 15.80 -8.72 2.72
N PHE A 97 14.52 -8.48 2.99
CA PHE A 97 13.42 -9.34 2.56
C PHE A 97 13.43 -9.54 1.04
N SER A 98 13.37 -10.81 0.63
CA SER A 98 13.21 -11.23 -0.77
C SER A 98 12.13 -12.31 -0.82
N GLU A 99 11.48 -12.53 -1.98
CA GLU A 99 10.42 -13.55 -2.10
C GLU A 99 10.91 -14.97 -1.77
N SER A 100 12.21 -15.25 -1.97
CA SER A 100 12.85 -16.51 -1.61
C SER A 100 13.38 -16.53 -0.17
N PHE A 101 12.63 -15.98 0.79
CA PHE A 101 13.07 -15.90 2.18
C PHE A 101 12.84 -17.20 2.97
N LYS A 102 13.74 -17.45 3.94
CA LYS A 102 13.50 -18.39 5.03
C LYS A 102 12.84 -17.62 6.18
N ASP A 103 11.69 -18.12 6.64
CA ASP A 103 10.90 -17.47 7.70
C ASP A 103 11.72 -17.25 8.97
N SER A 104 12.66 -18.16 9.28
CA SER A 104 13.59 -18.04 10.41
C SER A 104 14.39 -16.73 10.40
N TYR A 105 14.75 -16.18 9.24
CA TYR A 105 15.52 -14.95 9.17
C TYR A 105 14.73 -13.72 9.61
N LEU A 106 13.39 -13.78 9.54
CA LEU A 106 12.52 -12.70 9.98
C LEU A 106 12.44 -12.61 11.51
N THR A 107 12.69 -13.70 12.23
CA THR A 107 12.66 -13.72 13.70
C THR A 107 14.05 -13.62 14.31
N THR A 108 15.11 -14.08 13.63
CA THR A 108 16.47 -14.09 14.18
C THR A 108 17.30 -12.83 13.88
N SER A 109 16.97 -12.07 12.83
CA SER A 109 17.77 -10.91 12.43
C SER A 109 17.51 -9.69 13.31
N LYS A 110 18.56 -8.92 13.61
CA LYS A 110 18.44 -7.68 14.41
C LYS A 110 17.94 -6.50 13.58
N HIS A 111 18.19 -6.52 12.28
CA HIS A 111 17.85 -5.46 11.34
C HIS A 111 17.13 -6.05 10.13
N LEU A 112 15.92 -5.57 9.86
CA LEU A 112 15.06 -6.04 8.79
C LEU A 112 14.73 -4.90 7.85
N VAL A 113 14.97 -5.12 6.56
CA VAL A 113 14.72 -4.15 5.49
C VAL A 113 13.88 -4.82 4.42
N GLY A 114 12.89 -4.13 3.86
CA GLY A 114 12.06 -4.67 2.78
C GLY A 114 10.59 -4.36 2.99
N TYR A 115 9.75 -4.81 2.05
CA TYR A 115 8.32 -4.55 2.08
C TYR A 115 7.47 -5.72 2.61
N PHE A 116 8.02 -6.93 2.73
CA PHE A 116 7.31 -8.10 3.27
C PHE A 116 6.02 -8.46 2.49
N GLN A 117 6.07 -8.32 1.15
CA GLN A 117 4.91 -8.37 0.26
C GLN A 117 4.70 -9.72 -0.45
N SER A 118 5.31 -10.82 0.00
CA SER A 118 5.03 -12.12 -0.65
C SER A 118 3.67 -12.67 -0.22
N LYS A 119 2.84 -13.15 -1.15
CA LYS A 119 1.55 -13.79 -0.87
C LYS A 119 1.60 -14.80 0.28
N ARG A 120 2.55 -15.75 0.25
CA ARG A 120 2.75 -16.76 1.31
C ARG A 120 2.89 -16.13 2.70
N TYR A 121 3.71 -15.08 2.81
CA TYR A 121 3.91 -14.37 4.06
C TYR A 121 2.62 -13.69 4.53
N LEU A 122 1.91 -13.02 3.63
CA LEU A 122 0.67 -12.31 3.95
C LEU A 122 -0.44 -13.30 4.36
N GLU A 123 -0.52 -14.46 3.71
CA GLU A 123 -1.42 -15.57 4.07
C GLU A 123 -1.20 -16.06 5.50
N SER A 124 0.04 -16.08 5.99
CA SER A 124 0.33 -16.46 7.38
C SER A 124 0.06 -15.36 8.40
N ASN A 125 -0.19 -14.12 7.96
CA ASN A 125 -0.36 -12.94 8.82
C ASN A 125 -1.67 -12.18 8.52
N GLN A 126 -2.74 -12.91 8.19
CA GLN A 126 -4.04 -12.35 7.84
C GLN A 126 -4.68 -11.58 8.99
N LYS A 127 -4.47 -12.02 10.23
CA LYS A 127 -5.03 -11.37 11.43
C LYS A 127 -4.50 -9.95 11.59
N GLU A 128 -3.21 -9.75 11.37
CA GLU A 128 -2.55 -8.45 11.38
C GLU A 128 -3.07 -7.55 10.25
N ILE A 129 -3.26 -8.10 9.05
CA ILE A 129 -3.84 -7.38 7.91
C ILE A 129 -5.26 -6.89 8.26
N GLN A 130 -6.11 -7.75 8.82
CA GLN A 130 -7.46 -7.39 9.24
C GLN A 130 -7.48 -6.36 10.36
N GLN A 131 -6.56 -6.45 11.32
CA GLN A 131 -6.41 -5.47 12.39
C GLN A 131 -6.06 -4.08 11.82
N ILE A 132 -5.09 -4.01 10.92
CA ILE A 132 -4.70 -2.77 10.24
C ILE A 132 -5.87 -2.24 9.42
N ALA A 133 -6.56 -3.11 8.68
CA ALA A 133 -7.68 -2.73 7.84
C ALA A 133 -8.84 -2.09 8.63
N LYS A 134 -9.13 -2.63 9.83
CA LYS A 134 -10.11 -2.06 10.77
C LYS A 134 -9.68 -0.70 11.31
N SER A 135 -8.40 -0.54 11.66
CA SER A 135 -7.86 0.76 12.11
C SER A 135 -7.94 1.81 10.99
N LEU A 136 -7.57 1.44 9.77
CA LEU A 136 -7.69 2.29 8.57
C LEU A 136 -9.13 2.74 8.34
N GLN A 137 -10.09 1.80 8.41
CA GLN A 137 -11.51 2.11 8.26
C GLN A 137 -11.97 3.08 9.34
N LYS A 138 -11.66 2.81 10.62
CA LYS A 138 -12.02 3.67 11.75
C LYS A 138 -11.49 5.10 11.58
N GLN A 139 -10.28 5.26 11.07
CA GLN A 139 -9.62 6.57 10.96
C GLN A 139 -10.05 7.35 9.72
N TYR A 140 -10.20 6.69 8.57
CA TYR A 140 -10.30 7.37 7.28
C TYR A 140 -11.64 7.22 6.57
N LEU A 141 -12.53 6.34 7.05
CA LEU A 141 -13.85 6.22 6.44
C LEU A 141 -14.65 7.50 6.68
N SER A 142 -14.94 8.24 5.61
CA SER A 142 -15.76 9.45 5.67
C SER A 142 -17.05 9.26 4.89
N ASN A 143 -18.19 9.59 5.50
CA ASN A 143 -19.50 9.61 4.84
C ASN A 143 -19.77 10.97 4.15
N LYS A 144 -18.73 11.71 3.74
CA LYS A 144 -18.88 13.05 3.16
C LYS A 144 -19.71 13.08 1.86
N HIS A 145 -19.79 11.97 1.14
CA HIS A 145 -20.74 11.81 0.04
C HIS A 145 -22.02 11.15 0.54
N GLY A 146 -23.12 11.89 0.50
CA GLY A 146 -24.44 11.40 0.93
C GLY A 146 -25.12 10.42 -0.03
N SER A 147 -24.57 10.22 -1.24
CA SER A 147 -25.09 9.29 -2.25
C SER A 147 -24.05 8.22 -2.60
N PRO A 148 -24.47 6.97 -2.91
CA PRO A 148 -23.56 5.94 -3.41
C PRO A 148 -22.87 6.37 -4.70
N TYR A 149 -21.56 6.12 -4.79
CA TYR A 149 -20.74 6.42 -5.95
C TYR A 149 -19.70 5.32 -6.18
N ILE A 150 -19.15 5.32 -7.39
CA ILE A 150 -18.03 4.48 -7.81
C ILE A 150 -16.75 5.29 -7.64
N ALA A 151 -15.75 4.74 -6.97
CA ALA A 151 -14.40 5.28 -6.95
C ALA A 151 -13.51 4.50 -7.93
N VAL A 152 -12.75 5.22 -8.75
CA VAL A 152 -11.74 4.66 -9.63
C VAL A 152 -10.40 5.24 -9.22
N HIS A 153 -9.46 4.41 -8.77
CA HIS A 153 -8.09 4.88 -8.55
C HIS A 153 -7.27 4.71 -9.83
N PHE A 154 -6.91 5.84 -10.44
CA PHE A 154 -6.20 5.92 -11.70
C PHE A 154 -4.79 6.47 -11.47
N ARG A 155 -3.78 5.60 -11.54
CA ARG A 155 -2.38 5.95 -11.26
C ARG A 155 -1.58 5.96 -12.56
N TYR A 156 -1.26 7.17 -13.03
CA TYR A 156 -0.72 7.39 -14.37
C TYR A 156 0.43 8.43 -14.39
N GLY A 157 0.82 8.96 -13.22
CA GLY A 157 1.87 9.96 -13.06
C GLY A 157 3.28 9.44 -13.38
N ASP A 158 3.53 8.14 -13.24
CA ASP A 158 4.79 7.50 -13.64
C ASP A 158 4.63 6.92 -15.06
N SER A 159 5.25 7.58 -16.06
CA SER A 159 5.03 7.32 -17.50
C SER A 159 5.33 5.89 -17.97
N VAL A 160 6.13 5.13 -17.22
CA VAL A 160 6.41 3.71 -17.48
C VAL A 160 5.26 2.84 -16.99
N TRP A 161 4.80 3.05 -15.76
CA TRP A 161 3.69 2.30 -15.16
C TRP A 161 2.37 2.54 -15.90
N ALA A 162 2.14 3.78 -16.32
CA ALA A 162 0.97 4.18 -17.09
C ALA A 162 0.75 3.33 -18.35
N LYS A 163 1.83 3.04 -19.08
CA LYS A 163 1.81 2.26 -20.32
C LYS A 163 1.65 0.76 -20.05
N GLU A 164 2.24 0.26 -18.96
CA GLU A 164 2.15 -1.17 -18.60
C GLU A 164 0.73 -1.63 -18.25
N TYR A 165 -0.17 -0.70 -17.88
CA TYR A 165 -1.51 -1.03 -17.41
C TYR A 165 -2.63 -0.26 -18.13
N GLU A 166 -2.37 0.25 -19.33
CA GLU A 166 -3.38 0.97 -20.12
C GLU A 166 -4.59 0.08 -20.48
N ASP A 167 -4.35 -1.17 -20.87
CA ASP A 167 -5.40 -2.14 -21.19
C ASP A 167 -6.31 -2.42 -19.97
N TYR A 168 -5.71 -2.50 -18.78
CA TYR A 168 -6.46 -2.64 -17.54
C TYR A 168 -7.42 -1.46 -17.32
N TYR A 169 -6.94 -0.23 -17.50
CA TYR A 169 -7.78 0.96 -17.34
C TYR A 169 -8.86 1.09 -18.41
N THR A 170 -8.59 0.60 -19.63
CA THR A 170 -9.59 0.50 -20.69
C THR A 170 -10.70 -0.46 -20.30
N ALA A 171 -10.35 -1.64 -19.76
CA ALA A 171 -11.33 -2.58 -19.24
C ALA A 171 -12.13 -1.98 -18.07
N VAL A 172 -11.49 -1.29 -17.12
CA VAL A 172 -12.19 -0.57 -16.04
C VAL A 172 -13.22 0.40 -16.60
N LYS A 173 -12.82 1.26 -17.54
CA LYS A 173 -13.70 2.25 -18.18
C LYS A 173 -14.91 1.61 -18.87
N GLN A 174 -14.72 0.46 -19.52
CA GLN A 174 -15.80 -0.28 -20.19
C GLN A 174 -16.78 -0.96 -19.23
N ASN A 175 -16.34 -1.32 -18.02
CA ASN A 175 -17.17 -2.04 -17.04
C ASN A 175 -18.00 -1.12 -16.14
N ILE A 176 -17.64 0.16 -16.06
CA ILE A 176 -18.42 1.15 -15.33
C ILE A 176 -19.79 1.30 -15.99
N GLN A 177 -20.84 0.97 -15.23
CA GLN A 177 -22.23 1.06 -15.69
C GLN A 177 -22.65 2.52 -15.97
N GLN A 178 -23.54 2.68 -16.95
CA GLN A 178 -24.13 3.99 -17.26
C GLN A 178 -24.99 4.50 -16.08
N ASN A 179 -25.17 5.83 -16.02
CA ASN A 179 -26.01 6.52 -15.04
C ASN A 179 -25.58 6.41 -13.56
N LYS A 180 -24.32 6.07 -13.28
CA LYS A 180 -23.72 6.10 -11.93
C LYS A 180 -22.97 7.41 -11.68
N ASP A 181 -22.76 7.77 -10.41
CA ASP A 181 -21.79 8.82 -10.07
C ASP A 181 -20.40 8.20 -9.95
N VAL A 182 -19.42 8.80 -10.62
CA VAL A 182 -18.05 8.29 -10.68
C VAL A 182 -17.08 9.36 -10.22
N ILE A 183 -16.21 8.97 -9.28
CA ILE A 183 -15.08 9.78 -8.82
C ILE A 183 -13.79 9.08 -9.22
N VAL A 184 -13.01 9.72 -10.07
CA VAL A 184 -11.67 9.27 -10.46
C VAL A 184 -10.64 9.98 -9.59
N LEU A 185 -9.88 9.20 -8.82
CA LEU A 185 -8.82 9.67 -7.93
C LEU A 185 -7.48 9.39 -8.59
N THR A 186 -6.63 10.41 -8.76
CA THR A 186 -5.43 10.28 -9.59
C THR A 186 -4.27 11.14 -9.14
N ASP A 187 -3.05 10.75 -9.54
CA ASP A 187 -1.84 11.57 -9.47
C ASP A 187 -1.62 12.42 -10.74
N SER A 188 -2.49 12.32 -11.75
CA SER A 188 -2.39 13.07 -13.01
C SER A 188 -3.77 13.49 -13.54
N GLU A 189 -4.31 14.58 -12.99
CA GLU A 189 -5.68 15.05 -13.27
C GLU A 189 -5.95 15.26 -14.77
N ASN A 190 -5.05 15.92 -15.50
CA ASN A 190 -5.25 16.19 -16.93
C ASN A 190 -5.32 14.91 -17.77
N ARG A 191 -4.48 13.92 -17.46
CA ARG A 191 -4.48 12.65 -18.19
C ARG A 191 -5.72 11.83 -17.87
N ALA A 192 -6.15 11.82 -16.62
CA ALA A 192 -7.40 11.17 -16.22
C ALA A 192 -8.62 11.82 -16.89
N LYS A 193 -8.70 13.15 -16.91
CA LYS A 193 -9.77 13.88 -17.63
C LYS A 193 -9.83 13.49 -19.10
N GLU A 194 -8.68 13.44 -19.76
CA GLU A 194 -8.60 13.04 -21.17
C GLU A 194 -9.00 11.57 -21.38
N PHE A 195 -8.52 10.66 -20.53
CA PHE A 195 -8.80 9.22 -20.63
C PHE A 195 -10.29 8.89 -20.42
N PHE A 196 -10.95 9.58 -19.49
CA PHE A 196 -12.35 9.32 -19.10
C PHE A 196 -13.37 10.28 -19.75
N LYS A 197 -12.97 11.14 -20.71
CA LYS A 197 -13.82 12.21 -21.28
C LYS A 197 -15.13 11.73 -21.93
N ASP A 198 -15.14 10.52 -22.48
CA ASP A 198 -16.23 9.86 -23.21
C ASP A 198 -16.99 8.85 -22.33
N LEU A 199 -16.69 8.78 -21.03
CA LEU A 199 -17.39 7.90 -20.10
C LEU A 199 -18.84 8.39 -19.89
N LYS A 200 -19.82 7.56 -20.27
CA LYS A 200 -21.26 7.88 -20.20
C LYS A 200 -21.83 7.59 -18.81
N VAL A 201 -21.62 8.50 -17.86
CA VAL A 201 -22.05 8.38 -16.45
C VAL A 201 -22.95 9.54 -16.03
N ARG A 202 -23.68 9.41 -14.91
CA ARG A 202 -24.57 10.48 -14.40
C ARG A 202 -23.76 11.71 -14.00
N SER A 203 -22.65 11.49 -13.31
CA SER A 203 -21.66 12.52 -13.02
C SER A 203 -20.26 11.94 -13.02
N LEU A 204 -19.30 12.70 -13.54
CA LEU A 204 -17.88 12.36 -13.54
C LEU A 204 -17.11 13.47 -12.82
N LYS A 205 -16.41 13.11 -11.74
CA LYS A 205 -15.49 14.00 -11.04
C LYS A 205 -14.09 13.41 -11.07
N VAL A 206 -13.14 14.15 -11.63
CA VAL A 206 -11.72 13.79 -11.59
C VAL A 206 -11.04 14.65 -10.53
N MET A 207 -10.30 14.02 -9.61
CA MET A 207 -9.65 14.69 -8.49
C MET A 207 -8.21 14.22 -8.32
N SER A 208 -7.33 15.15 -7.97
CA SER A 208 -5.96 14.89 -7.56
C SER A 208 -5.74 15.51 -6.18
N ASN A 209 -6.24 14.86 -5.12
CA ASN A 209 -6.16 15.41 -3.77
C ASN A 209 -4.87 14.96 -3.04
N THR A 210 -4.83 15.22 -1.73
CA THR A 210 -3.86 14.57 -0.84
C THR A 210 -4.15 13.06 -0.76
N PRO A 211 -3.14 12.21 -0.54
CA PRO A 211 -3.34 10.78 -0.42
C PRO A 211 -4.37 10.38 0.64
N ILE A 212 -4.40 11.04 1.82
CA ILE A 212 -5.41 10.72 2.86
C ILE A 212 -6.82 10.96 2.34
N LEU A 213 -7.05 12.08 1.64
CA LEU A 213 -8.37 12.42 1.14
C LEU A 213 -8.81 11.45 0.04
N ASP A 214 -7.92 11.08 -0.88
CA ASP A 214 -8.19 10.05 -1.88
C ASP A 214 -8.47 8.69 -1.23
N PHE A 215 -7.70 8.31 -0.21
CA PHE A 215 -7.95 7.08 0.54
C PHE A 215 -9.33 7.10 1.18
N SER A 216 -9.73 8.22 1.79
CA SER A 216 -11.05 8.41 2.38
C SER A 216 -12.18 8.25 1.37
N TYR A 217 -12.03 8.83 0.16
CA TYR A 217 -12.98 8.61 -0.94
C TYR A 217 -13.04 7.14 -1.38
N MET A 218 -11.90 6.44 -1.46
CA MET A 218 -11.90 5.02 -1.78
C MET A 218 -12.67 4.19 -0.73
N LEU A 219 -12.48 4.48 0.57
CA LEU A 219 -13.16 3.73 1.63
C LEU A 219 -14.67 4.00 1.67
N GLY A 220 -15.09 5.20 1.29
CA GLY A 220 -16.49 5.63 1.30
C GLY A 220 -17.30 5.19 0.08
N ALA A 221 -16.67 4.64 -0.95
CA ALA A 221 -17.33 4.26 -2.19
C ALA A 221 -18.20 3.01 -2.04
N LYS A 222 -19.24 2.90 -2.89
CA LYS A 222 -20.04 1.69 -3.02
C LYS A 222 -19.35 0.65 -3.89
N GLU A 223 -18.62 1.09 -4.91
CA GLU A 223 -17.79 0.24 -5.75
C GLU A 223 -16.39 0.88 -5.87
N LEU A 224 -15.32 0.09 -5.74
CA LEU A 224 -13.94 0.56 -5.89
C LEU A 224 -13.22 -0.21 -6.99
N TYR A 225 -12.80 0.50 -8.04
CA TYR A 225 -11.87 0.03 -9.05
C TYR A 225 -10.43 0.40 -8.65
N CYS A 226 -9.66 -0.61 -8.24
CA CYS A 226 -8.32 -0.44 -7.71
C CYS A 226 -7.31 -0.12 -8.81
N ALA A 227 -6.28 0.67 -8.50
CA ALA A 227 -5.09 0.71 -9.35
C ALA A 227 -4.21 -0.54 -9.10
N PRO A 228 -3.28 -0.84 -10.03
CA PRO A 228 -2.00 -1.53 -9.85
C PRO A 228 -1.12 -1.04 -8.68
N SER A 229 -1.65 -0.88 -7.47
CA SER A 229 -0.99 -0.12 -6.40
C SER A 229 -1.24 -0.75 -5.04
N THR A 230 -0.19 -0.82 -4.22
CA THR A 230 -0.31 -1.24 -2.82
C THR A 230 -1.23 -0.32 -2.01
N PHE A 231 -1.35 0.94 -2.42
CA PHE A 231 -2.30 1.90 -1.87
C PHE A 231 -3.76 1.47 -2.06
N SER A 232 -4.15 1.08 -3.29
CA SER A 232 -5.49 0.55 -3.57
C SER A 232 -5.74 -0.80 -2.92
N TRP A 233 -4.71 -1.64 -2.86
CA TRP A 233 -4.80 -2.93 -2.18
C TRP A 233 -5.19 -2.73 -0.71
N TRP A 234 -4.61 -1.78 0.01
CA TRP A 234 -5.03 -1.49 1.38
C TRP A 234 -6.44 -0.90 1.45
N ALA A 235 -6.81 -0.01 0.52
CA ALA A 235 -8.16 0.52 0.47
C ALA A 235 -9.20 -0.59 0.31
N SER A 236 -8.97 -1.57 -0.59
CA SER A 236 -9.91 -2.67 -0.82
C SER A 236 -10.13 -3.55 0.41
N HIS A 237 -9.12 -3.72 1.26
CA HIS A 237 -9.24 -4.48 2.51
C HIS A 237 -9.99 -3.70 3.60
N SER A 238 -10.06 -2.37 3.48
CA SER A 238 -10.59 -1.46 4.50
C SER A 238 -11.97 -0.87 4.20
N MET A 239 -12.56 -1.13 3.04
CA MET A 239 -13.90 -0.64 2.70
C MET A 239 -14.98 -1.17 3.68
N LYS A 240 -16.23 -0.68 3.59
CA LYS A 240 -17.43 -1.20 4.31
C LYS A 240 -17.98 -2.48 3.69
N LYS A 241 -18.37 -3.51 4.47
CA LYS A 241 -18.69 -4.87 3.99
C LYS A 241 -19.62 -4.95 2.77
N ASP A 242 -20.54 -4.00 2.63
CA ASP A 242 -21.52 -3.96 1.55
C ASP A 242 -21.00 -3.33 0.25
N SER A 243 -19.77 -2.80 0.21
CA SER A 243 -19.14 -2.32 -1.02
C SER A 243 -18.62 -3.45 -1.93
N GLU A 244 -18.45 -3.16 -3.21
CA GLU A 244 -17.83 -4.04 -4.18
C GLU A 244 -16.39 -3.58 -4.50
N VAL A 245 -15.51 -4.54 -4.76
CA VAL A 245 -14.10 -4.28 -5.09
C VAL A 245 -13.76 -4.95 -6.42
N TYR A 246 -13.18 -4.17 -7.31
CA TYR A 246 -12.63 -4.59 -8.58
C TYR A 246 -11.11 -4.38 -8.53
N SER A 247 -10.33 -5.46 -8.66
CA SER A 247 -8.88 -5.41 -8.48
C SER A 247 -8.15 -6.10 -9.64
N PRO A 248 -6.98 -5.59 -10.08
CA PRO A 248 -6.21 -6.25 -11.12
C PRO A 248 -5.84 -7.69 -10.71
N LYS A 249 -6.08 -8.66 -11.60
CA LYS A 249 -5.82 -10.08 -11.31
C LYS A 249 -4.37 -10.35 -10.89
N PHE A 250 -3.40 -9.69 -11.52
CA PHE A 250 -1.99 -9.87 -11.19
C PHE A 250 -1.66 -9.41 -9.76
N MET A 251 -2.33 -8.34 -9.25
CA MET A 251 -2.15 -7.88 -7.87
C MET A 251 -2.64 -8.94 -6.88
N LEU A 252 -3.80 -9.55 -7.15
CA LEU A 252 -4.36 -10.62 -6.33
C LEU A 252 -3.51 -11.89 -6.38
N ASN A 253 -2.95 -12.23 -7.54
CA ASN A 253 -2.02 -13.34 -7.67
C ASN A 253 -0.76 -13.11 -6.84
N LYS A 254 -0.23 -11.87 -6.85
CA LYS A 254 1.02 -11.52 -6.17
C LYS A 254 0.88 -11.31 -4.67
N LEU A 255 -0.20 -10.68 -4.22
CA LEU A 255 -0.38 -10.25 -2.82
C LEU A 255 -1.49 -11.04 -2.10
N GLY A 256 -2.41 -11.68 -2.81
CA GLY A 256 -3.61 -12.26 -2.24
C GLY A 256 -4.69 -11.23 -1.90
N PHE A 257 -5.77 -11.70 -1.30
CA PHE A 257 -6.82 -10.88 -0.68
C PHE A 257 -7.26 -11.55 0.62
N PHE A 258 -7.35 -10.75 1.68
CA PHE A 258 -7.58 -11.22 3.06
C PHE A 258 -8.65 -10.40 3.78
N GLY A 259 -9.46 -9.66 3.02
CA GLY A 259 -10.64 -8.99 3.55
C GLY A 259 -11.74 -9.98 3.90
N GLU A 260 -12.70 -9.56 4.72
CA GLU A 260 -13.85 -10.39 5.13
C GLU A 260 -14.89 -10.62 4.00
N ARG A 261 -14.53 -10.48 2.72
CA ARG A 261 -15.45 -10.44 1.57
C ARG A 261 -15.15 -11.46 0.49
N ILE A 262 -16.18 -11.76 -0.30
CA ILE A 262 -16.18 -12.83 -1.31
C ILE A 262 -16.22 -12.27 -2.75
N ASP A 263 -16.77 -11.06 -3.00
CA ASP A 263 -16.95 -10.57 -4.36
C ASP A 263 -15.79 -9.70 -4.83
N ILE A 264 -14.79 -10.37 -5.43
CA ILE A 264 -13.73 -9.71 -6.19
C ILE A 264 -13.90 -10.06 -7.65
N ASN A 265 -14.23 -9.04 -8.44
CA ASN A 265 -14.34 -9.17 -9.89
C ASN A 265 -12.98 -8.96 -10.55
N TYR A 266 -12.66 -9.83 -11.50
CA TYR A 266 -11.35 -9.88 -12.15
C TYR A 266 -11.39 -9.23 -13.52
N PHE A 267 -10.43 -8.35 -13.79
CA PHE A 267 -10.09 -7.97 -15.16
C PHE A 267 -8.85 -8.77 -15.58
N ASN A 268 -9.01 -9.62 -16.59
CA ASN A 268 -7.88 -10.12 -17.35
C ASN A 268 -7.45 -8.97 -18.28
N SER A 269 -6.22 -8.50 -18.12
CA SER A 269 -5.43 -7.94 -19.22
C SER A 269 -4.82 -9.11 -19.99
#